data_AF-A0A654E4R9-F1
#
_entry.id   AF-A0A654E4R9-F1
#
_cell.length_a   1.000
_cell.length_b   1.000
_cell.length_c   1.000
_cell.angle_alpha   90.00
_cell.angle_beta   90.00
_cell.angle_gamma   90.00
#
_symmetry.space_group_name_H-M   'P 1'
#
loop_
_entity.id
_entity.type
_entity.pdbx_description
1 polymer ?
#
loop_
_entity_poly.entity_id
_entity_poly.type
_entity_poly.pdbx_seq_one_letter_code
_entity_poly.pdbx_strand_id
1 'polypeptide(L)'
;MLPGGIMDEGHTLEESVNNVLFNLTGIHDVHQEQVKAYSSVDRHPVKRVLTVCFYALIKPENHPVIAKNYVSDVQWYSLSKLPKLGFDHDQLAVDALHKLRGSLDQNLIFGELLPDKFTLKELQDLYESILDETLDRRNFRKKILQSGLVIPTNEKKIGVKGGPELYRIKK
;
A
#
# COMPACT_ATOMS: atom_id res chain seq x y z
N MET A 1 5.73 16.19 1.82
CA MET A 1 4.82 16.06 0.65
C MET A 1 4.82 14.60 0.21
N LEU A 2 3.81 14.13 -0.53
CA LEU A 2 3.85 12.83 -1.18
C LEU A 2 4.80 12.87 -2.41
N PRO A 3 5.41 11.75 -2.81
CA PRO A 3 6.13 11.65 -4.08
C PRO A 3 5.19 12.02 -5.24
N GLY A 4 5.60 12.98 -6.05
CA GLY A 4 4.77 13.55 -7.11
C GLY A 4 5.61 14.29 -8.14
N GLY A 5 5.10 14.34 -9.36
CA GLY A 5 5.82 14.92 -10.50
C GLY A 5 4.89 15.25 -11.65
N ILE A 6 5.50 15.68 -12.75
CA ILE A 6 4.82 16.00 -14.01
C ILE A 6 4.88 14.76 -14.90
N MET A 7 3.79 14.49 -15.62
CA MET A 7 3.76 13.45 -16.65
C MET A 7 4.46 13.97 -17.91
N ASP A 8 5.43 13.22 -18.42
CA ASP A 8 6.13 13.55 -19.65
C ASP A 8 5.27 13.21 -20.88
N GLU A 9 5.48 13.92 -22.00
CA GLU A 9 4.68 13.78 -23.23
C GLU A 9 4.72 12.39 -23.86
N GLY A 10 5.75 11.58 -23.54
CA GLY A 10 5.96 10.24 -24.09
C GLY A 10 5.57 9.08 -23.19
N HIS A 11 5.05 9.34 -21.98
CA HIS A 11 4.74 8.31 -20.99
C HIS A 11 3.23 8.15 -20.77
N THR A 12 2.79 6.91 -20.56
CA THR A 12 1.46 6.68 -19.98
C THR A 12 1.40 7.22 -18.55
N LEU A 13 0.20 7.24 -17.98
CA LEU A 13 0.02 7.64 -16.59
C LEU A 13 0.74 6.66 -15.64
N GLU A 14 0.61 5.36 -15.88
CA GLU A 14 1.24 4.30 -15.10
C GLU A 14 2.76 4.35 -15.20
N GLU A 15 3.31 4.58 -16.39
CA GLU A 15 4.74 4.80 -16.60
C GLU A 15 5.22 6.04 -15.84
N SER A 16 4.44 7.13 -15.89
CA SER A 16 4.78 8.37 -15.19
C SER A 16 4.81 8.19 -13.68
N VAL A 17 3.84 7.47 -13.10
CA VAL A 17 3.82 7.19 -11.65
C VAL A 17 5.02 6.34 -11.24
N ASN A 18 5.33 5.30 -12.01
CA ASN A 18 6.52 4.47 -11.77
C ASN A 18 7.81 5.29 -11.84
N ASN A 19 7.97 6.10 -12.89
CA ASN A 19 9.15 6.94 -13.08
C ASN A 19 9.29 7.97 -11.95
N VAL A 20 8.21 8.65 -11.59
CA VAL A 20 8.20 9.62 -10.48
C VAL A 20 8.55 8.93 -9.16
N LEU A 21 7.96 7.79 -8.87
CA LEU A 21 8.26 7.05 -7.65
C LEU A 21 9.75 6.67 -7.60
N PHE A 22 10.25 6.02 -8.65
CA PHE A 22 11.65 5.61 -8.73
C PHE A 22 12.63 6.80 -8.67
N ASN A 23 12.31 7.90 -9.34
CA ASN A 23 13.16 9.08 -9.43
C ASN A 23 13.19 9.91 -8.15
N LEU A 24 12.23 9.74 -7.25
CA LEU A 24 12.20 10.47 -5.98
C LEU A 24 12.63 9.59 -4.80
N THR A 25 12.36 8.29 -4.83
CA THR A 25 12.54 7.38 -3.68
C THR A 25 13.41 6.16 -3.97
N GLY A 26 13.70 5.86 -5.24
CA GLY A 26 14.35 4.63 -5.66
C GLY A 26 13.44 3.40 -5.70
N ILE A 27 12.17 3.50 -5.31
CA ILE A 27 11.22 2.39 -5.31
C ILE A 27 10.77 2.09 -6.75
N HIS A 28 10.77 0.81 -7.14
CA HIS A 28 10.29 0.30 -8.42
C HIS A 28 9.72 -1.12 -8.24
N ASP A 29 9.06 -1.65 -9.28
CA ASP A 29 8.46 -2.99 -9.31
C ASP A 29 7.46 -3.26 -8.19
N VAL A 30 6.55 -2.30 -7.97
CA VAL A 30 5.53 -2.38 -6.93
C VAL A 30 4.14 -2.25 -7.52
N HIS A 31 3.20 -3.02 -6.96
CA HIS A 31 1.79 -2.89 -7.33
C HIS A 31 1.25 -1.51 -6.96
N GLN A 32 0.51 -0.92 -7.88
CA GLN A 32 -0.06 0.43 -7.73
C GLN A 32 -1.52 0.43 -8.14
N GLU A 33 -2.31 1.25 -7.45
CA GLU A 33 -3.71 1.47 -7.80
C GLU A 33 -4.06 2.95 -7.84
N GLN A 34 -4.78 3.33 -8.88
CA GLN A 34 -5.30 4.69 -9.01
C GLN A 34 -6.37 4.96 -7.94
N VAL A 35 -6.18 6.04 -7.20
CA VAL A 35 -7.16 6.55 -6.22
C VAL A 35 -8.28 7.27 -6.96
N LYS A 36 -7.97 8.44 -7.53
CA LYS A 36 -8.83 9.26 -8.41
C LYS A 36 -8.05 10.46 -8.96
N ALA A 37 -8.69 11.24 -9.82
CA ALA A 37 -8.20 12.54 -10.26
C ALA A 37 -8.72 13.68 -9.38
N TYR A 38 -7.88 14.68 -9.13
CA TYR A 38 -8.14 15.86 -8.31
C TYR A 38 -7.96 17.10 -9.16
N SER A 39 -8.99 17.93 -9.20
CA SER A 39 -9.08 19.07 -10.12
C SER A 39 -9.58 20.36 -9.47
N SER A 40 -9.65 20.41 -8.12
CA SER A 40 -10.06 21.61 -7.38
C SER A 40 -9.23 22.82 -7.82
N VAL A 41 -9.85 23.99 -7.91
CA VAL A 41 -9.23 25.18 -8.51
C VAL A 41 -8.15 25.77 -7.60
N ASP A 42 -8.32 25.61 -6.29
CA ASP A 42 -7.51 26.16 -5.21
C ASP A 42 -6.46 25.18 -4.65
N ARG A 43 -6.38 23.95 -5.18
CA ARG A 43 -5.47 22.92 -4.66
C ARG A 43 -3.99 23.26 -4.77
N HIS A 44 -3.64 24.10 -5.75
CA HIS A 44 -2.28 24.59 -5.91
C HIS A 44 -2.30 26.12 -5.92
N PRO A 45 -1.50 26.79 -5.07
CA PRO A 45 -1.62 28.22 -4.79
C PRO A 45 -1.30 29.14 -5.98
N VAL A 46 -0.54 28.64 -6.97
CA VAL A 46 0.01 29.49 -8.05
C VAL A 46 -0.44 29.08 -9.44
N LYS A 47 -0.81 27.82 -9.66
CA LYS A 47 -0.98 27.23 -10.99
C LYS A 47 -2.21 26.35 -11.00
N ARG A 48 -2.87 26.24 -12.16
CA ARG A 48 -3.89 25.20 -12.33
C ARG A 48 -3.18 23.85 -12.49
N VAL A 49 -3.38 22.96 -11.53
CA VAL A 49 -2.76 21.62 -11.53
C VAL A 49 -3.85 20.58 -11.34
N LEU A 50 -3.98 19.65 -12.29
CA LEU A 50 -4.69 18.40 -12.06
C LEU A 50 -3.70 17.37 -11.54
N THR A 51 -4.10 16.58 -10.54
CA THR A 51 -3.29 15.47 -10.02
C THR A 51 -4.09 14.19 -10.14
N VAL A 52 -3.49 13.15 -10.69
CA VAL A 52 -4.03 11.79 -10.55
C VAL A 52 -3.21 11.10 -9.46
N CYS A 53 -3.89 10.68 -8.40
CA CYS A 53 -3.24 10.07 -7.24
C CYS A 53 -3.27 8.54 -7.36
N PHE A 54 -2.18 7.92 -6.95
CA PHE A 54 -2.01 6.47 -6.83
C PHE A 54 -1.54 6.13 -5.43
N TYR A 55 -1.83 4.92 -4.97
CA TYR A 55 -1.16 4.32 -3.83
C TYR A 55 -0.41 3.06 -4.25
N ALA A 56 0.62 2.70 -3.49
CA ALA A 56 1.36 1.46 -3.60
C ALA A 56 1.43 0.77 -2.23
N LEU A 57 1.46 -0.56 -2.22
CA LEU A 57 1.69 -1.37 -1.02
C LEU A 57 3.04 -2.05 -1.14
N ILE A 58 3.97 -1.76 -0.23
CA ILE A 58 5.34 -2.25 -0.31
C ILE A 58 5.82 -2.68 1.08
N LYS A 59 6.71 -3.68 1.13
CA LYS A 59 7.46 -4.01 2.34
C LYS A 59 8.68 -3.09 2.46
N PRO A 60 8.76 -2.23 3.48
CA PRO A 60 9.89 -1.31 3.63
C PRO A 60 11.25 -2.03 3.65
N GLU A 61 11.34 -3.25 4.19
CA GLU A 61 12.58 -4.04 4.20
C GLU A 61 13.11 -4.42 2.81
N ASN A 62 12.23 -4.54 1.81
CA ASN A 62 12.61 -4.89 0.43
C ASN A 62 12.93 -3.66 -0.41
N HIS A 63 12.58 -2.46 0.08
CA HIS A 63 12.65 -1.22 -0.68
C HIS A 63 13.29 -0.12 0.19
N PRO A 64 14.62 -0.13 0.38
CA PRO A 64 15.31 0.97 1.04
C PRO A 64 15.06 2.26 0.26
N VAL A 65 14.57 3.29 0.96
CA VAL A 65 14.30 4.58 0.34
C VAL A 65 15.59 5.36 0.17
N ILE A 66 15.79 5.91 -1.01
CA ILE A 66 16.94 6.73 -1.36
C ILE A 66 16.40 8.02 -1.96
N ALA A 67 16.66 9.15 -1.29
CA ALA A 67 16.35 10.46 -1.82
C ALA A 67 17.14 10.68 -3.11
N LYS A 68 16.44 11.00 -4.19
CA LYS A 68 17.00 11.19 -5.53
C LYS A 68 16.61 12.55 -6.10
N ASN A 69 17.36 12.98 -7.12
CA ASN A 69 17.14 14.24 -7.84
C ASN A 69 17.08 15.47 -6.90
N TYR A 70 15.99 16.22 -6.93
CA TYR A 70 15.80 17.44 -6.15
C TYR A 70 15.24 17.20 -4.74
N VAL A 71 15.08 15.93 -4.34
CA VAL A 71 14.57 15.57 -3.01
C VAL A 71 15.71 15.55 -2.01
N SER A 72 15.59 16.35 -0.95
CA SER A 72 16.59 16.42 0.11
C SER A 72 16.52 15.24 1.09
N ASP A 73 15.33 14.67 1.29
CA ASP A 73 15.10 13.57 2.22
C ASP A 73 13.83 12.79 1.87
N VAL A 74 13.83 11.48 2.14
CA VAL A 74 12.69 10.57 2.00
C VAL A 74 12.64 9.69 3.23
N GLN A 75 11.49 9.69 3.91
CA GLN A 75 11.31 8.98 5.16
C GLN A 75 9.99 8.23 5.19
N TRP A 76 9.98 7.13 5.94
CA TRP A 76 8.77 6.43 6.32
C TRP A 76 8.11 7.14 7.51
N TYR A 77 6.81 7.39 7.40
CA TYR A 77 6.01 7.94 8.48
C TYR A 77 4.89 6.98 8.87
N SER A 78 4.62 6.87 10.17
CA SER A 78 3.37 6.25 10.62
C SER A 78 2.19 7.11 10.17
N LEU A 79 1.12 6.47 9.69
CA LEU A 79 -0.11 7.18 9.29
C LEU A 79 -0.70 8.00 10.46
N SER A 80 -0.56 7.51 11.69
CA SER A 80 -1.00 8.22 12.90
C SER A 80 -0.12 9.41 13.30
N LYS A 81 1.04 9.59 12.64
CA LYS A 81 2.03 10.63 12.94
C LYS A 81 2.53 11.31 11.67
N LEU A 82 1.65 11.49 10.68
CA LEU A 82 1.99 12.22 9.47
C LEU A 82 2.26 13.69 9.81
N PRO A 83 3.35 14.28 9.28
CA PRO A 83 3.52 15.73 9.32
C PRO A 83 2.45 16.38 8.43
N LYS A 84 2.24 17.69 8.61
CA LYS A 84 1.39 18.46 7.68
C LYS A 84 1.96 18.33 6.27
N LEU A 85 1.19 17.74 5.35
CA LEU A 85 1.62 17.60 3.97
C LEU A 85 1.35 18.91 3.20
N GLY A 86 2.12 19.12 2.14
CA GLY A 86 1.95 20.29 1.26
C GLY A 86 0.67 20.17 0.42
N PHE A 87 0.10 21.31 0.03
CA PHE A 87 -1.11 21.40 -0.79
C PHE A 87 -2.30 20.65 -0.17
N ASP A 88 -3.03 19.88 -0.98
CA ASP A 88 -4.15 19.01 -0.61
C ASP A 88 -3.70 17.57 -0.30
N HIS A 89 -2.40 17.32 -0.09
CA HIS A 89 -1.87 15.95 0.04
C HIS A 89 -2.37 15.19 1.28
N ASP A 90 -2.80 15.88 2.33
CA ASP A 90 -3.46 15.22 3.46
C ASP A 90 -4.75 14.51 3.00
N GLN A 91 -5.53 15.16 2.13
CA GLN A 91 -6.74 14.57 1.56
C GLN A 91 -6.41 13.40 0.62
N LEU A 92 -5.34 13.51 -0.17
CA LEU A 92 -4.87 12.43 -1.03
C LEU A 92 -4.55 11.16 -0.23
N ALA A 93 -3.85 11.33 0.90
CA ALA A 93 -3.49 10.22 1.80
C ALA A 93 -4.73 9.59 2.46
N VAL A 94 -5.68 10.40 2.92
CA VAL A 94 -6.95 9.92 3.49
C VAL A 94 -7.76 9.13 2.46
N ASP A 95 -7.91 9.67 1.25
CA ASP A 95 -8.67 9.02 0.19
C ASP A 95 -8.00 7.71 -0.28
N ALA A 96 -6.67 7.67 -0.33
CA ALA A 96 -5.90 6.46 -0.61
C ALA A 96 -6.16 5.38 0.45
N LEU A 97 -6.11 5.74 1.74
CA LEU A 97 -6.38 4.81 2.83
C LEU A 97 -7.82 4.32 2.82
N HIS A 98 -8.79 5.19 2.53
CA HIS A 98 -10.19 4.78 2.38
C HIS A 98 -10.37 3.80 1.22
N LYS A 99 -9.74 4.06 0.07
CA LYS A 99 -9.79 3.14 -1.07
C LYS A 99 -9.18 1.79 -0.72
N LEU A 100 -8.00 1.79 -0.09
CA LEU A 100 -7.33 0.57 0.38
C LEU A 100 -8.24 -0.23 1.33
N ARG A 101 -8.85 0.42 2.33
CA ARG A 101 -9.76 -0.22 3.28
C ARG A 101 -11.00 -0.80 2.60
N GLY A 102 -11.52 -0.12 1.58
CA GLY A 102 -12.65 -0.59 0.79
C GLY A 102 -12.33 -1.78 -0.13
N SER A 103 -11.06 -2.00 -0.49
CA SER A 103 -10.67 -3.09 -1.39
C SER A 103 -10.26 -4.39 -0.68
N LEU A 104 -10.06 -4.37 0.65
CA LEU A 104 -9.52 -5.50 1.42
C LEU A 104 -10.33 -6.81 1.30
N ASP A 105 -11.62 -6.70 1.01
CA ASP A 105 -12.52 -7.85 0.91
C ASP A 105 -12.58 -8.45 -0.50
N GLN A 106 -12.16 -7.70 -1.52
CA GLN A 106 -12.31 -8.11 -2.92
C GLN A 106 -11.01 -8.60 -3.53
N ASN A 107 -9.88 -7.99 -3.16
CA ASN A 107 -8.59 -8.34 -3.70
C ASN A 107 -7.61 -8.56 -2.54
N LEU A 108 -6.96 -9.73 -2.48
CA LEU A 108 -5.79 -9.93 -1.62
C LEU A 108 -4.58 -9.25 -2.24
N ILE A 109 -4.62 -7.92 -2.35
CA ILE A 109 -3.50 -7.07 -2.83
C ILE A 109 -2.30 -7.17 -1.88
N PHE A 110 -2.47 -7.84 -0.74
CA PHE A 110 -1.45 -8.13 0.27
C PHE A 110 -0.38 -9.13 -0.13
N GLY A 111 -0.43 -9.71 -1.34
CA GLY A 111 0.65 -10.58 -1.84
C GLY A 111 2.02 -9.90 -1.72
N GLU A 112 2.08 -8.58 -1.94
CA GLU A 112 3.29 -7.79 -1.76
C GLU A 112 3.69 -7.61 -0.28
N LEU A 113 2.70 -7.57 0.64
CA LEU A 113 2.88 -7.29 2.07
C LEU A 113 3.06 -8.54 2.94
N LEU A 114 2.77 -9.74 2.42
CA LEU A 114 2.96 -11.01 3.12
C LEU A 114 4.02 -11.87 2.42
N PRO A 115 4.75 -12.73 3.15
CA PRO A 115 5.61 -13.74 2.51
C PRO A 115 4.76 -14.71 1.67
N ASP A 116 5.38 -15.47 0.75
CA ASP A 116 4.68 -16.47 -0.09
C ASP A 116 3.84 -17.48 0.72
N LYS A 117 4.29 -17.77 1.95
CA LYS A 117 3.59 -18.60 2.93
C LYS A 117 3.49 -17.85 4.25
N PHE A 118 2.28 -17.65 4.72
CA PHE A 118 1.97 -16.90 5.94
C PHE A 118 0.97 -17.66 6.82
N THR A 119 0.92 -17.30 8.09
CA THR A 119 -0.09 -17.77 9.04
C THR A 119 -1.33 -16.89 8.98
N LEU A 120 -2.50 -17.42 9.34
CA LEU A 120 -3.71 -16.59 9.46
C LEU A 120 -3.57 -15.48 10.51
N LYS A 121 -2.68 -15.64 11.49
CA LYS A 121 -2.37 -14.59 12.46
C LYS A 121 -1.64 -13.43 11.78
N GLU A 122 -0.62 -13.69 10.97
CA GLU A 122 0.10 -12.63 10.24
C GLU A 122 -0.82 -11.89 9.26
N LEU A 123 -1.72 -12.61 8.59
CA LEU A 123 -2.75 -11.98 7.76
C LEU A 123 -3.72 -11.13 8.61
N GLN A 124 -4.14 -11.61 9.79
CA GLN A 124 -4.99 -10.84 10.70
C GLN A 124 -4.30 -9.56 11.17
N ASP A 125 -3.05 -9.67 11.65
CA ASP A 125 -2.25 -8.53 12.12
C ASP A 125 -2.13 -7.45 11.03
N LEU A 126 -1.98 -7.87 9.76
CA LEU A 126 -1.95 -6.95 8.63
C LEU A 126 -3.30 -6.24 8.40
N TYR A 127 -4.41 -6.97 8.43
CA TYR A 127 -5.75 -6.39 8.29
C TYR A 127 -6.03 -5.39 9.42
N GLU A 128 -5.75 -5.77 10.66
CA GLU A 128 -5.91 -4.91 11.84
C GLU A 128 -5.08 -3.63 11.71
N SER A 129 -3.83 -3.73 11.23
CA SER A 129 -2.97 -2.57 11.00
C SER A 129 -3.50 -1.62 9.91
N ILE A 130 -4.16 -2.14 8.87
CA ILE A 130 -4.73 -1.31 7.80
C ILE A 130 -6.04 -0.66 8.25
N LEU A 131 -6.90 -1.44 8.92
CA LEU A 131 -8.20 -0.99 9.41
C LEU A 131 -8.11 -0.08 10.64
N ASP A 132 -6.99 -0.17 11.38
CA ASP A 132 -6.79 0.50 12.68
C ASP A 132 -7.84 0.04 13.72
N GLU A 133 -8.16 -1.26 13.71
CA GLU A 133 -9.10 -1.89 14.64
C GLU A 133 -8.69 -3.33 14.97
N THR A 134 -9.14 -3.84 16.11
CA THR A 134 -8.95 -5.24 16.49
C THR A 134 -10.08 -6.11 15.93
N LEU A 135 -9.73 -7.20 15.26
CA LEU A 135 -10.67 -8.14 14.67
C LEU A 135 -10.87 -9.37 15.57
N ASP A 136 -12.10 -9.88 15.62
CA ASP A 136 -12.34 -11.16 16.30
C ASP A 136 -11.68 -12.30 15.52
N ARG A 137 -10.80 -13.04 16.21
CA ARG A 137 -10.01 -14.12 15.62
C ARG A 137 -10.85 -15.22 14.97
N ARG A 138 -12.01 -15.58 15.56
CA ARG A 138 -12.85 -16.67 15.04
C ARG A 138 -13.58 -16.21 13.79
N ASN A 139 -14.16 -15.03 13.81
CA ASN A 139 -14.87 -14.42 12.70
C ASN A 139 -13.92 -14.14 11.53
N PHE A 140 -12.74 -13.60 11.80
CA PHE A 140 -11.71 -13.37 10.79
C PHE A 140 -11.30 -14.66 10.09
N ARG A 141 -10.93 -15.70 10.86
CA ARG A 141 -10.58 -17.00 10.30
C ARG A 141 -11.71 -17.58 9.46
N LYS A 142 -12.95 -17.51 9.94
CA LYS A 142 -14.12 -17.98 9.19
C LYS A 142 -14.28 -17.21 7.87
N LYS A 143 -14.24 -15.88 7.91
CA LYS A 143 -14.37 -15.00 6.74
C LYS A 143 -13.29 -15.28 5.68
N ILE A 144 -12.03 -15.32 6.09
CA ILE A 144 -10.89 -15.54 5.19
C ILE A 144 -10.93 -16.93 4.54
N LEU A 145 -11.28 -17.98 5.29
CA LEU A 145 -11.37 -19.33 4.69
C LEU A 145 -12.59 -19.46 3.76
N GLN A 146 -13.69 -18.76 4.08
CA GLN A 146 -14.89 -18.75 3.24
C GLN A 146 -14.73 -17.93 1.95
N SER A 147 -13.82 -16.94 1.92
CA SER A 147 -13.57 -16.17 0.69
C SER A 147 -12.96 -17.02 -0.42
N GLY A 148 -12.30 -18.13 -0.07
CA GLY A 148 -11.62 -19.01 -1.04
C GLY A 148 -10.36 -18.41 -1.65
N LEU A 149 -9.91 -17.25 -1.16
CA LEU A 149 -8.75 -16.52 -1.66
C LEU A 149 -7.43 -17.04 -1.07
N VAL A 150 -7.47 -17.78 0.04
CA VAL A 150 -6.30 -18.44 0.63
C VAL A 150 -6.51 -19.94 0.72
N ILE A 151 -5.43 -20.69 0.55
CA ILE A 151 -5.43 -22.16 0.62
C ILE A 151 -4.35 -22.66 1.60
N PRO A 152 -4.63 -23.73 2.36
CA PRO A 152 -3.64 -24.34 3.24
C PRO A 152 -2.50 -24.95 2.43
N THR A 153 -1.27 -24.90 2.97
CA THR A 153 -0.10 -25.52 2.34
C THR A 153 0.23 -26.90 2.90
N ASN A 154 -0.47 -27.35 3.95
CA ASN A 154 -0.11 -28.52 4.78
C ASN A 154 1.26 -28.43 5.46
N GLU A 155 1.88 -27.24 5.44
CA GLU A 155 3.13 -26.97 6.15
C GLU A 155 2.84 -26.22 7.46
N LYS A 156 3.75 -26.35 8.43
CA LYS A 156 3.70 -25.61 9.68
C LYS A 156 4.90 -24.69 9.77
N LYS A 157 4.73 -23.53 10.40
CA LYS A 157 5.81 -22.58 10.62
C LYS A 157 6.95 -23.25 11.41
N ILE A 158 8.16 -23.24 10.83
CA ILE A 158 9.37 -23.85 11.40
C ILE A 158 9.81 -23.06 12.64
N GLY A 159 10.45 -23.73 13.61
CA GLY A 159 10.97 -23.11 14.83
C GLY A 159 10.00 -23.15 16.02
N VAL A 160 8.76 -23.61 15.83
CA VAL A 160 7.78 -23.82 16.90
C VAL A 160 7.24 -25.24 16.84
N LYS A 161 7.42 -26.04 17.90
CA LYS A 161 6.86 -27.40 17.96
C LYS A 161 5.35 -27.34 17.88
N GLY A 162 4.76 -27.96 16.86
CA GLY A 162 3.32 -27.88 16.61
C GLY A 162 2.85 -26.51 16.12
N GLY A 163 3.74 -25.71 15.52
CA GLY A 163 3.49 -24.36 15.06
C GLY A 163 2.26 -24.20 14.14
N PRO A 164 1.81 -22.95 13.94
CA PRO A 164 0.64 -22.65 13.14
C PRO A 164 0.79 -23.17 11.70
N GLU A 165 -0.33 -23.59 11.13
CA GLU A 165 -0.44 -23.95 9.72
C GLU A 165 -0.16 -22.73 8.83
N LEU A 166 0.55 -22.97 7.73
CA LEU A 166 0.84 -22.00 6.70
C LEU A 166 -0.21 -22.04 5.59
N TYR A 167 -0.49 -20.87 5.05
CA TYR A 167 -1.42 -20.61 3.97
C TYR A 167 -0.71 -19.81 2.88
N ARG A 168 -1.26 -19.85 1.67
CA ARG A 168 -0.84 -19.00 0.55
C ARG A 168 -2.04 -18.45 -0.19
N ILE A 169 -1.85 -17.35 -0.91
CA ILE A 169 -2.88 -16.80 -1.81
C ILE A 169 -3.13 -17.81 -2.94
N LYS A 170 -4.40 -18.03 -3.26
CA LYS A 170 -4.84 -18.80 -4.42
C LYS A 170 -4.60 -17.94 -5.67
N LYS A 171 -3.53 -18.25 -6.40
CA LYS A 171 -3.27 -17.68 -7.73
C LYS A 171 -4.35 -18.10 -8.72
#